data_AF-A0A1V5KAI5-F1
#
_entry.id   AF-A0A1V5KAI5-F1
#
_cell.length_a   1.000
_cell.length_b   1.000
_cell.length_c   1.000
_cell.angle_alpha   90.00
_cell.angle_beta   90.00
_cell.angle_gamma   90.00
#
_symmetry.space_group_name_H-M   'P 1'
#
loop_
_entity.id
_entity.type
_entity.pdbx_description
1 polymer ?
#
loop_
_entity_poly.entity_id
_entity_poly.type
_entity_poly.pdbx_seq_one_letter_code
_entity_poly.pdbx_strand_id
1 'polypeptide(L)'
;MTGNIVEICPVGCLIDKDFLFHARVWNLQRSKSVCPGCSSGCTIYLEHKDQRVFRIRTRENPAMQQQWICDDGRYLYHRYENLNRPEGPRTRQAGTLKPQTWEQAMTHAVEALQKNPGQLAAVGSAFASCEENYLLRKIFRQVLECEHLSFYAPAIEEADTVFRSGFAVRGDKSPNRKGAELLLGDQTDFYQAIESGRITRLFLITGDPLLRLTAEQKRILAKLQELWVLDIQSTEWDDVAHHLWPIACFTETQGAYVNAQGQVQRFQRALQPPQGVRPGWEVLLDLLRRLAPGASMLSATDVLDALAMEEPAWRTISYFKLGDQGLPIESR
;
A
#
# COMPACT_ATOMS: atom_id res chain seq x y z
N MET A 1 -11.10 21.67 7.22
CA MET A 1 -10.48 21.14 8.46
C MET A 1 -11.41 21.36 9.66
N THR A 2 -12.71 21.18 9.49
CA THR A 2 -13.71 21.42 10.55
C THR A 2 -13.75 20.29 11.56
N GLY A 3 -13.36 19.06 11.18
CA GLY A 3 -13.38 17.90 12.06
C GLY A 3 -12.41 17.98 13.23
N ASN A 4 -11.36 18.81 13.15
CA ASN A 4 -10.45 19.03 14.28
C ASN A 4 -11.12 19.77 15.45
N ILE A 5 -12.18 20.55 15.20
CA ILE A 5 -12.91 21.28 16.25
C ILE A 5 -13.56 20.29 17.23
N VAL A 6 -14.04 19.14 16.72
CA VAL A 6 -14.57 18.05 17.55
C VAL A 6 -13.49 17.47 18.47
N GLU A 7 -12.23 17.43 18.02
CA GLU A 7 -11.13 16.93 18.86
C GLU A 7 -10.77 17.88 20.00
N ILE A 8 -10.90 19.19 19.76
CA ILE A 8 -10.53 20.24 20.71
C ILE A 8 -11.61 20.46 21.76
N CYS A 9 -12.89 20.19 21.42
CA CYS A 9 -14.01 20.44 22.31
C CYS A 9 -13.90 19.59 23.61
N PRO A 10 -13.65 20.21 24.78
CA PRO A 10 -13.40 19.45 26.01
C PRO A 10 -14.67 18.92 26.65
N VAL A 11 -15.83 19.47 26.28
CA VAL A 11 -17.13 19.24 26.94
C VAL A 11 -18.07 18.35 26.13
N GLY A 12 -17.69 17.92 24.92
CA GLY A 12 -18.57 17.16 24.04
C GLY A 12 -19.79 17.94 23.54
N CYS A 13 -19.72 19.27 23.49
CA CYS A 13 -20.74 20.10 22.82
C CYS A 13 -20.68 19.93 21.30
N LEU A 14 -19.48 19.67 20.78
CA LEU A 14 -19.24 19.32 19.39
C LEU A 14 -18.80 17.86 19.34
N ILE A 15 -19.60 17.02 18.70
CA ILE A 15 -19.37 15.57 18.59
C ILE A 15 -19.36 15.20 17.12
N ASP A 16 -18.51 14.24 16.78
CA ASP A 16 -18.45 13.66 15.44
C ASP A 16 -19.73 12.86 15.18
N LYS A 17 -20.43 13.19 14.09
CA LYS A 17 -21.71 12.54 13.74
C LYS A 17 -21.52 11.05 13.43
N ASP A 18 -20.40 10.67 12.81
CA ASP A 18 -20.12 9.28 12.42
C ASP A 18 -19.78 8.42 13.64
N PHE A 19 -19.38 9.06 14.74
CA PHE A 19 -19.09 8.38 16.00
C PHE A 19 -20.25 8.40 17.01
N LEU A 20 -21.15 9.38 16.90
CA LEU A 20 -22.21 9.60 17.87
C LEU A 20 -23.10 8.34 18.02
N PHE A 21 -23.21 7.83 19.24
CA PHE A 21 -23.97 6.62 19.60
C PHE A 21 -23.47 5.29 19.00
N HIS A 22 -22.34 5.26 18.28
CA HIS A 22 -21.79 4.02 17.73
C HIS A 22 -20.91 3.25 18.72
N ALA A 23 -20.12 3.93 19.55
CA ALA A 23 -19.30 3.29 20.59
C ALA A 23 -19.02 4.22 21.77
N ARG A 24 -18.50 3.64 22.86
CA ARG A 24 -17.94 4.39 24.00
C ARG A 24 -16.43 4.40 23.92
N VAL A 25 -15.81 5.53 24.23
CA VAL A 25 -14.36 5.75 24.04
C VAL A 25 -13.47 4.78 24.81
N TRP A 26 -13.89 4.37 26.02
CA TRP A 26 -13.14 3.41 26.85
C TRP A 26 -13.24 1.95 26.35
N ASN A 27 -14.15 1.67 25.41
CA ASN A 27 -14.29 0.35 24.80
C ASN A 27 -13.47 0.19 23.52
N LEU A 28 -12.81 1.26 23.05
CA LEU A 28 -12.04 1.24 21.80
C LEU A 28 -10.57 0.94 22.07
N GLN A 29 -9.98 0.15 21.19
CA GLN A 29 -8.54 -0.02 21.10
C GLN A 29 -7.96 1.07 20.19
N ARG A 30 -6.68 1.40 20.38
CA ARG A 30 -5.96 2.40 19.58
C ARG A 30 -4.74 1.76 18.93
N SER A 31 -4.72 1.73 17.60
CA SER A 31 -3.53 1.36 16.83
C SER A 31 -2.88 2.61 16.23
N LYS A 32 -1.55 2.70 16.34
CA LYS A 32 -0.78 3.81 15.77
C LYS A 32 -0.63 3.59 14.26
N SER A 33 -1.00 4.57 13.46
CA SER A 33 -0.97 4.46 12.01
C SER A 33 -0.54 5.78 11.34
N VAL A 34 -0.50 5.77 10.01
CA VAL A 34 -0.20 6.90 9.13
C VAL A 34 -1.33 7.00 8.12
N CYS A 35 -1.85 8.20 7.89
CA CYS A 35 -2.95 8.43 6.98
C CYS A 35 -2.53 8.17 5.52
N PRO A 36 -3.17 7.23 4.78
CA PRO A 36 -2.82 6.98 3.40
C PRO A 36 -3.46 7.96 2.38
N GLY A 37 -4.10 9.05 2.84
CA GLY A 37 -4.92 9.91 1.98
C GLY A 37 -4.15 10.92 1.11
N CYS A 38 -2.90 11.23 1.45
CA CYS A 38 -2.00 12.05 0.65
C CYS A 38 -0.54 11.88 1.10
N SER A 39 0.39 12.47 0.35
CA SER A 39 1.83 12.39 0.62
C SER A 39 2.30 13.22 1.83
N SER A 40 1.39 13.81 2.60
CA SER A 40 1.73 14.55 3.83
C SER A 40 2.18 13.63 4.97
N GLY A 41 1.69 12.38 5.03
CA GLY A 41 2.08 11.40 6.06
C GLY A 41 1.56 11.69 7.47
N CYS A 42 0.37 12.27 7.63
CA CYS A 42 -0.16 12.59 8.96
C CYS A 42 -0.19 11.35 9.87
N THR A 43 0.39 11.42 11.06
CA THR A 43 0.26 10.35 12.06
C THR A 43 -1.14 10.35 12.66
N ILE A 44 -1.72 9.16 12.79
CA ILE A 44 -3.10 8.98 13.25
C ILE A 44 -3.21 7.84 14.25
N TYR A 45 -4.30 7.84 15.01
CA TYR A 45 -4.82 6.69 15.71
C TYR A 45 -6.01 6.13 14.94
N LEU A 46 -5.96 4.83 14.66
CA LEU A 46 -7.14 4.06 14.28
C LEU A 46 -7.81 3.63 15.59
N GLU A 47 -8.99 4.18 15.90
CA GLU A 47 -9.80 3.72 17.03
C GLU A 47 -10.77 2.63 16.55
N HIS A 48 -10.61 1.42 17.06
CA HIS A 48 -11.29 0.24 16.54
C HIS A 48 -11.76 -0.71 17.64
N LYS A 49 -12.73 -1.56 17.30
CA LYS A 49 -13.27 -2.60 18.15
C LYS A 49 -14.00 -3.63 17.29
N ASP A 50 -13.99 -4.91 17.68
CA ASP A 50 -14.78 -5.97 17.07
C ASP A 50 -14.61 -6.06 15.53
N GLN A 51 -13.36 -6.00 15.06
CA GLN A 51 -12.98 -6.00 13.63
C GLN A 51 -13.53 -4.81 12.81
N ARG A 52 -13.80 -3.68 13.45
CA ARG A 52 -14.27 -2.45 12.78
C ARG A 52 -13.54 -1.21 13.28
N VAL A 53 -13.14 -0.34 12.36
CA VAL A 53 -12.67 1.03 12.68
C VAL A 53 -13.89 1.92 12.89
N PHE A 54 -13.93 2.64 14.02
CA PHE A 54 -15.02 3.56 14.35
C PHE A 54 -14.70 5.00 13.98
N ARG A 55 -13.42 5.40 14.08
CA ARG A 55 -12.96 6.74 13.69
C ARG A 55 -11.46 6.82 13.59
N ILE A 56 -10.98 7.84 12.89
CA ILE A 56 -9.59 8.26 12.87
C ILE A 56 -9.43 9.48 13.77
N ARG A 57 -8.46 9.41 14.69
CA ARG A 57 -8.07 10.53 15.56
C ARG A 57 -6.65 10.97 15.24
N THR A 58 -6.35 12.23 15.51
CA THR A 58 -5.01 12.75 15.29
C THR A 58 -4.05 12.15 16.32
N ARG A 59 -2.84 11.82 15.87
CA ARG A 59 -1.72 11.50 16.75
C ARG A 59 -0.73 12.66 16.65
N GLU A 60 -0.28 13.17 17.79
CA GLU A 60 0.61 14.32 17.77
C GLU A 60 1.96 13.95 17.15
N ASN A 61 2.43 14.78 16.21
CA ASN A 61 3.78 14.69 15.67
C ASN A 61 4.34 16.10 15.40
N PRO A 62 5.15 16.66 16.32
CA PRO A 62 5.72 18.00 16.19
C PRO A 62 6.60 18.18 14.95
N ALA A 63 7.22 17.11 14.45
CA ALA A 63 8.06 17.14 13.25
C ALA A 63 7.25 17.25 11.94
N MET A 64 5.92 17.10 12.01
CA MET A 64 5.05 17.01 10.83
C MET A 64 3.80 17.87 10.98
N GLN A 65 2.64 17.25 11.24
CA GLN A 65 1.34 17.93 11.26
C GLN A 65 1.00 18.55 12.62
N GLN A 66 1.89 18.44 13.61
CA GLN A 66 1.64 18.77 15.00
C GLN A 66 0.41 17.99 15.51
N GLN A 67 -0.74 18.63 15.63
CA GLN A 67 -1.98 18.05 16.17
C GLN A 67 -3.14 18.09 15.17
N TRP A 68 -2.88 18.30 13.87
CA TRP A 68 -3.91 18.55 12.88
C TRP A 68 -3.96 17.49 11.78
N ILE A 69 -5.16 17.10 11.36
CA ILE A 69 -5.36 16.34 10.11
C ILE A 69 -6.45 16.98 9.26
N CYS A 70 -6.42 16.76 7.95
CA CYS A 70 -7.50 17.22 7.07
C CYS A 70 -8.76 16.36 7.26
N ASP A 71 -9.90 16.89 6.81
CA ASP A 71 -11.17 16.18 6.91
C ASP A 71 -11.16 14.91 6.03
N ASP A 72 -10.53 14.96 4.85
CA ASP A 72 -10.35 13.78 3.99
C ASP A 72 -9.62 12.64 4.71
N GLY A 73 -8.57 12.97 5.47
CA GLY A 73 -7.80 11.99 6.24
C GLY A 73 -8.56 11.47 7.47
N ARG A 74 -9.41 12.31 8.06
CA ARG A 74 -10.23 11.99 9.23
C ARG A 74 -11.36 11.01 8.91
N TYR A 75 -12.01 11.20 7.76
CA TYR A 75 -13.14 10.37 7.31
C TYR A 75 -12.72 9.30 6.30
N LEU A 76 -11.40 9.14 6.08
CA LEU A 76 -10.83 8.22 5.10
C LEU A 76 -11.22 6.76 5.33
N TYR A 77 -11.43 6.36 6.59
CA TYR A 77 -11.71 4.97 6.95
C TYR A 77 -12.97 4.42 6.26
N HIS A 78 -13.95 5.25 5.89
CA HIS A 78 -15.12 4.84 5.12
C HIS A 78 -14.77 4.22 3.76
N ARG A 79 -13.65 4.62 3.15
CA ARG A 79 -13.17 4.01 1.89
C ARG A 79 -12.73 2.55 2.07
N TYR A 80 -12.53 2.11 3.31
CA TYR A 80 -11.98 0.80 3.66
C TYR A 80 -12.94 -0.07 4.50
N GLU A 81 -14.11 0.43 4.93
CA GLU A 81 -15.06 -0.34 5.76
C GLU A 81 -15.75 -1.48 4.97
N ASN A 82 -15.99 -1.29 3.67
CA ASN A 82 -16.77 -2.23 2.84
C ASN A 82 -16.07 -2.54 1.51
N LEU A 83 -14.80 -2.93 1.58
CA LEU A 83 -14.05 -3.35 0.39
C LEU A 83 -14.66 -4.61 -0.22
N ASN A 84 -15.13 -4.51 -1.46
CA ASN A 84 -15.56 -5.68 -2.21
C ASN A 84 -14.31 -6.43 -2.69
N ARG A 85 -13.96 -7.56 -2.07
CA ARG A 85 -12.76 -8.32 -2.44
C ARG A 85 -12.98 -9.82 -2.29
N PRO A 86 -12.30 -10.65 -3.09
CA PRO A 86 -12.48 -12.09 -3.03
C PRO A 86 -11.86 -12.69 -1.75
N GLU A 87 -12.46 -13.78 -1.26
CA GLU A 87 -11.98 -14.57 -0.11
C GLU A 87 -10.85 -15.54 -0.51
N GLY A 88 -9.83 -15.02 -1.20
CA GLY A 88 -8.68 -15.78 -1.71
C GLY A 88 -8.36 -15.51 -3.18
N PRO A 89 -7.24 -16.06 -3.67
CA PRO A 89 -6.77 -15.80 -5.02
C PRO A 89 -7.74 -16.39 -6.05
N ARG A 90 -7.84 -15.71 -7.20
CA ARG A 90 -8.63 -16.14 -8.35
C ARG A 90 -7.75 -16.22 -9.58
N THR A 91 -8.04 -17.19 -10.46
CA THR A 91 -7.36 -17.36 -11.74
C THR A 91 -8.37 -17.48 -12.86
N ARG A 92 -8.08 -16.85 -14.00
CA ARG A 92 -8.96 -16.86 -15.16
C ARG A 92 -8.90 -18.21 -15.86
N GLN A 93 -10.05 -18.85 -15.98
CA GLN A 93 -10.23 -20.11 -16.69
C GLN A 93 -11.46 -19.99 -17.60
N ALA A 94 -11.29 -20.28 -18.90
CA ALA A 94 -12.34 -20.16 -19.90
C ALA A 94 -13.09 -18.80 -19.84
N GLY A 95 -12.32 -17.71 -19.71
CA GLY A 95 -12.86 -16.34 -19.69
C GLY A 95 -13.39 -15.84 -18.34
N THR A 96 -13.47 -16.69 -17.30
CA THR A 96 -14.02 -16.31 -15.97
C THR A 96 -13.00 -16.48 -14.85
N LEU A 97 -12.98 -15.56 -13.87
CA LEU A 97 -12.14 -15.69 -12.67
C LEU A 97 -12.73 -16.72 -11.71
N LYS A 98 -12.02 -17.83 -11.50
CA LYS A 98 -12.43 -18.89 -10.58
C LYS A 98 -11.57 -18.88 -9.30
N PRO A 99 -12.16 -19.13 -8.11
CA PRO A 99 -11.40 -19.27 -6.87
C PRO A 99 -10.34 -20.36 -6.95
N GLN A 100 -9.20 -20.11 -6.30
CA GLN A 100 -8.11 -21.07 -6.11
C GLN A 100 -7.53 -20.96 -4.70
N THR A 101 -6.80 -21.99 -4.27
CA THR A 101 -6.04 -21.92 -3.02
C THR A 101 -4.76 -21.11 -3.21
N TRP A 102 -4.25 -20.51 -2.11
CA TRP A 102 -2.96 -19.82 -2.13
C TRP A 102 -1.82 -20.73 -2.58
N GLU A 103 -1.82 -22.01 -2.18
CA GLU A 103 -0.79 -22.96 -2.60
C GLU A 103 -0.77 -23.15 -4.12
N GLN A 104 -1.93 -23.37 -4.73
CA GLN A 104 -2.05 -23.52 -6.18
C GLN A 104 -1.66 -22.23 -6.93
N ALA A 105 -2.11 -21.07 -6.44
CA ALA A 105 -1.79 -19.78 -7.03
C ALA A 105 -0.29 -19.47 -6.97
N MET A 106 0.36 -19.78 -5.84
CA MET A 106 1.79 -19.59 -5.64
C MET A 106 2.62 -20.53 -6.51
N THR A 107 2.29 -21.82 -6.55
CA THR A 107 2.98 -22.80 -7.41
C THR A 107 2.92 -22.39 -8.88
N HIS A 108 1.74 -21.98 -9.36
CA HIS A 108 1.60 -21.47 -10.73
C HIS A 108 2.47 -20.23 -10.98
N ALA A 109 2.42 -19.24 -10.07
CA ALA A 109 3.21 -18.02 -10.23
C ALA A 109 4.72 -18.28 -10.22
N VAL A 110 5.22 -19.14 -9.33
CA VAL A 110 6.64 -19.52 -9.29
C VAL A 110 7.09 -20.10 -10.63
N GLU A 111 6.35 -21.06 -11.18
CA GLU A 111 6.66 -21.69 -12.47
C GLU A 111 6.57 -20.69 -13.64
N ALA A 112 5.57 -19.82 -13.62
CA ALA A 112 5.33 -18.87 -14.70
C ALA A 112 6.36 -17.73 -14.71
N LEU A 113 6.68 -17.15 -13.54
CA LEU A 113 7.56 -16.00 -13.41
C LEU A 113 9.02 -16.31 -13.78
N GLN A 114 9.47 -17.56 -13.64
CA GLN A 114 10.83 -17.98 -14.02
C GLN A 114 11.05 -18.09 -15.54
N LYS A 115 9.98 -18.17 -16.34
CA LYS A 115 10.09 -18.26 -17.81
C LYS A 115 10.43 -16.87 -18.38
N ASN A 116 11.23 -16.78 -19.45
CA ASN A 116 11.45 -15.58 -20.28
C ASN A 116 11.56 -14.23 -19.53
N PRO A 117 12.50 -14.06 -18.57
CA PRO A 117 12.56 -12.87 -17.71
C PRO A 117 12.67 -11.54 -18.48
N GLY A 118 13.24 -11.54 -19.70
CA GLY A 118 13.36 -10.33 -20.53
C GLY A 118 12.04 -9.75 -21.06
N GLN A 119 10.91 -10.45 -20.94
CA GLN A 119 9.57 -9.93 -21.29
C GLN A 119 8.63 -9.82 -20.08
N LEU A 120 9.16 -10.06 -18.88
CA LEU A 120 8.47 -9.88 -17.63
C LEU A 120 8.61 -8.44 -17.18
N ALA A 121 7.56 -7.89 -16.57
CA ALA A 121 7.64 -6.62 -15.85
C ALA A 121 7.00 -6.73 -14.47
N ALA A 122 7.52 -5.93 -13.56
CA ALA A 122 6.97 -5.75 -12.23
C ALA A 122 6.68 -4.28 -11.96
N VAL A 123 5.49 -4.00 -11.45
CA VAL A 123 5.03 -2.66 -11.14
C VAL A 123 4.57 -2.63 -9.68
N GLY A 124 5.28 -1.87 -8.85
CA GLY A 124 4.90 -1.60 -7.47
C GLY A 124 3.86 -0.48 -7.38
N SER A 125 3.71 0.10 -6.20
CA SER A 125 2.72 1.16 -6.01
C SER A 125 3.15 2.21 -5.00
N ALA A 126 2.76 3.45 -5.26
CA ALA A 126 2.83 4.56 -4.32
C ALA A 126 1.82 4.46 -3.16
N PHE A 127 0.93 3.47 -3.17
CA PHE A 127 0.04 3.09 -2.05
C PHE A 127 0.52 1.85 -1.30
N ALA A 128 1.43 1.06 -1.89
CA ALA A 128 2.05 -0.08 -1.24
C ALA A 128 3.07 0.38 -0.19
N SER A 129 3.31 -0.44 0.81
CA SER A 129 4.30 -0.15 1.85
C SER A 129 5.73 -0.23 1.30
N CYS A 130 6.70 0.31 2.05
CA CYS A 130 8.10 0.21 1.69
C CYS A 130 8.57 -1.25 1.66
N GLU A 131 8.06 -2.08 2.56
CA GLU A 131 8.32 -3.52 2.62
C GLU A 131 7.81 -4.23 1.36
N GLU A 132 6.61 -3.89 0.89
CA GLU A 132 6.03 -4.45 -0.33
C GLU A 132 6.82 -4.06 -1.58
N ASN A 133 7.13 -2.77 -1.73
CA ASN A 133 7.95 -2.29 -2.86
C ASN A 133 9.38 -2.86 -2.83
N TYR A 134 9.98 -2.99 -1.64
CA TYR A 134 11.30 -3.61 -1.49
C TYR A 134 11.29 -5.10 -1.82
N LEU A 135 10.30 -5.86 -1.33
CA LEU A 135 10.16 -7.28 -1.67
C LEU A 135 9.91 -7.48 -3.16
N LEU A 136 9.10 -6.63 -3.79
CA LEU A 136 8.91 -6.64 -5.23
C LEU A 136 10.25 -6.46 -5.96
N ARG A 137 11.04 -5.45 -5.59
CA ARG A 137 12.37 -5.26 -6.16
C ARG A 137 13.27 -6.48 -5.94
N LYS A 138 13.30 -7.01 -4.73
CA LYS A 138 14.13 -8.16 -4.37
C LYS A 138 13.78 -9.38 -5.23
N ILE A 139 12.51 -9.69 -5.37
CA ILE A 139 12.03 -10.80 -6.20
C ILE A 139 12.37 -10.55 -7.67
N PHE A 140 11.94 -9.41 -8.22
CA PHE A 140 11.98 -9.23 -9.66
C PHE A 140 13.36 -8.79 -10.16
N ARG A 141 14.01 -7.83 -9.51
CA ARG A 141 15.33 -7.34 -9.95
C ARG A 141 16.47 -8.27 -9.53
N GLN A 142 16.47 -8.76 -8.28
CA GLN A 142 17.63 -9.49 -7.74
C GLN A 142 17.51 -11.01 -7.94
N VAL A 143 16.31 -11.60 -7.87
CA VAL A 143 16.13 -13.06 -8.01
C VAL A 143 15.78 -13.46 -9.45
N LEU A 144 14.87 -12.74 -10.10
CA LEU A 144 14.41 -13.06 -11.47
C LEU A 144 15.16 -12.29 -12.57
N GLU A 145 16.06 -11.39 -12.20
CA GLU A 145 16.84 -10.55 -13.15
C GLU A 145 15.96 -9.80 -14.17
N CYS A 146 14.75 -9.41 -13.75
CA CYS A 146 13.80 -8.64 -14.54
C CYS A 146 14.32 -7.22 -14.77
N GLU A 147 14.41 -6.81 -16.04
CA GLU A 147 14.86 -5.48 -16.43
C GLU A 147 13.77 -4.41 -16.25
N HIS A 148 12.50 -4.79 -16.42
CA HIS A 148 11.36 -3.89 -16.42
C HIS A 148 10.75 -3.78 -15.01
N LEU A 149 11.22 -2.80 -14.25
CA LEU A 149 10.69 -2.44 -12.94
C LEU A 149 10.13 -1.01 -13.00
N SER A 150 8.95 -0.80 -12.43
CA SER A 150 8.30 0.51 -12.33
C SER A 150 7.40 0.54 -11.10
N PHE A 151 6.65 1.61 -10.92
CA PHE A 151 5.57 1.69 -9.96
C PHE A 151 4.40 2.50 -10.50
N TYR A 152 3.20 2.22 -9.99
CA TYR A 152 2.03 3.02 -10.25
C TYR A 152 1.94 4.16 -9.22
N ALA A 153 1.79 5.38 -9.71
CA ALA A 153 1.25 6.50 -8.95
C ALA A 153 0.27 7.30 -9.80
N PRO A 154 -0.81 7.82 -9.19
CA PRO A 154 -1.77 8.66 -9.88
C PRO A 154 -1.13 10.00 -10.27
N ALA A 155 -1.69 10.67 -11.26
CA ALA A 155 -1.29 12.03 -11.59
C ALA A 155 -1.57 12.97 -10.40
N ILE A 156 -0.75 14.02 -10.26
CA ILE A 156 -1.00 15.07 -9.27
C ILE A 156 -1.92 16.09 -9.92
N GLU A 157 -3.20 16.03 -9.60
CA GLU A 157 -4.23 16.88 -10.22
C GLU A 157 -4.48 18.18 -9.45
N GLU A 158 -4.20 18.18 -8.14
CA GLU A 158 -4.44 19.31 -7.24
C GLU A 158 -3.14 20.00 -6.84
N ALA A 159 -3.22 21.30 -6.54
CA ALA A 159 -2.12 22.04 -5.94
C ALA A 159 -2.08 21.81 -4.41
N ASP A 160 -0.89 21.93 -3.83
CA ASP A 160 -0.74 21.88 -2.38
C ASP A 160 -1.47 23.02 -1.68
N THR A 161 -2.21 22.69 -0.63
CA THR A 161 -2.80 23.68 0.28
C THR A 161 -1.97 23.78 1.54
N VAL A 162 -1.24 24.88 1.71
CA VAL A 162 -0.40 25.13 2.89
C VAL A 162 -1.07 26.13 3.82
N PHE A 163 -1.28 25.73 5.08
CA PHE A 163 -1.87 26.56 6.13
C PHE A 163 -0.80 27.41 6.81
N ARG A 164 -1.22 28.48 7.49
CA ARG A 164 -0.31 29.39 8.24
C ARG A 164 0.54 28.69 9.29
N SER A 165 0.08 27.55 9.81
CA SER A 165 0.81 26.71 10.77
C SER A 165 1.96 25.91 10.15
N GLY A 166 2.12 25.94 8.81
CA GLY A 166 3.05 25.07 8.08
C GLY A 166 2.46 23.70 7.74
N PHE A 167 1.28 23.35 8.28
CA PHE A 167 0.57 22.14 7.87
C PHE A 167 0.21 22.22 6.39
N ALA A 168 0.47 21.15 5.64
CA ALA A 168 0.17 21.08 4.21
C ALA A 168 -0.76 19.91 3.93
N VAL A 169 -1.82 20.16 3.17
CA VAL A 169 -2.61 19.12 2.50
C VAL A 169 -2.07 19.03 1.09
N ARG A 170 -1.35 17.95 0.80
CA ARG A 170 -0.69 17.76 -0.49
C ARG A 170 -1.69 17.40 -1.59
N GLY A 171 -1.41 17.92 -2.78
CA GLY A 171 -2.13 17.56 -4.00
C GLY A 171 -1.84 16.12 -4.45
N ASP A 172 -0.62 15.64 -4.15
CA ASP A 172 -0.28 14.23 -4.33
C ASP A 172 -1.04 13.35 -3.31
N LYS A 173 -2.03 12.60 -3.81
CA LYS A 173 -2.90 11.72 -3.00
C LYS A 173 -2.30 10.35 -2.70
N SER A 174 -1.04 10.11 -3.05
CA SER A 174 -0.37 8.85 -2.76
C SER A 174 0.51 8.95 -1.51
N PRO A 175 0.41 8.00 -0.57
CA PRO A 175 1.09 8.12 0.73
C PRO A 175 2.57 7.78 0.69
N ASN A 176 3.01 7.05 -0.34
CA ASN A 176 4.34 6.47 -0.41
C ASN A 176 5.02 6.65 -1.78
N ARG A 177 4.66 7.68 -2.57
CA ARG A 177 5.33 7.94 -3.85
C ARG A 177 6.83 8.06 -3.69
N LYS A 178 7.29 8.84 -2.71
CA LYS A 178 8.72 9.02 -2.45
C LYS A 178 9.42 7.71 -2.10
N GLY A 179 8.75 6.83 -1.34
CA GLY A 179 9.28 5.52 -1.00
C GLY A 179 9.33 4.58 -2.21
N ALA A 180 8.29 4.59 -3.04
CA ALA A 180 8.27 3.87 -4.30
C ALA A 180 9.39 4.34 -5.25
N GLU A 181 9.61 5.65 -5.39
CA GLU A 181 10.71 6.23 -6.18
C GLU A 181 12.08 5.77 -5.69
N LEU A 182 12.32 5.85 -4.37
CA LEU A 182 13.59 5.46 -3.77
C LEU A 182 13.90 3.98 -3.92
N LEU A 183 12.87 3.12 -3.95
CA LEU A 183 13.04 1.68 -4.02
C LEU A 183 13.03 1.18 -5.46
N LEU A 184 12.12 1.66 -6.30
CA LEU A 184 11.82 1.12 -7.62
C LEU A 184 12.37 1.97 -8.78
N GLY A 185 12.89 3.16 -8.50
CA GLY A 185 13.34 4.12 -9.52
C GLY A 185 12.20 4.99 -10.02
N ASP A 186 12.33 5.54 -11.22
CA ASP A 186 11.32 6.45 -11.79
C ASP A 186 10.10 5.69 -12.32
N GLN A 187 8.94 6.34 -12.27
CA GLN A 187 7.72 5.84 -12.91
C GLN A 187 7.89 5.85 -14.43
N THR A 188 7.75 4.68 -15.05
CA THR A 188 7.82 4.51 -16.50
C THR A 188 6.44 4.21 -17.09
N ASP A 189 6.24 4.59 -18.37
CA ASP A 189 5.05 4.22 -19.13
C ASP A 189 5.12 2.75 -19.57
N PHE A 190 4.77 1.85 -18.65
CA PHE A 190 4.72 0.42 -18.92
C PHE A 190 3.60 0.04 -19.91
N TYR A 191 2.57 0.88 -20.09
CA TYR A 191 1.52 0.62 -21.09
C TYR A 191 2.09 0.67 -22.51
N GLN A 192 2.96 1.64 -22.80
CA GLN A 192 3.65 1.72 -24.10
C GLN A 192 4.54 0.49 -24.35
N ALA A 193 5.22 -0.01 -23.31
CA ALA A 193 6.07 -1.20 -23.43
C ALA A 193 5.25 -2.48 -23.69
N ILE A 194 4.07 -2.61 -23.07
CA ILE A 194 3.10 -3.68 -23.37
C ILE A 194 2.58 -3.55 -24.80
N GLU A 195 2.22 -2.33 -25.22
CA GLU A 195 1.71 -2.07 -26.56
C GLU A 195 2.70 -2.47 -27.65
N SER A 196 3.99 -2.21 -27.43
CA SER A 196 5.09 -2.57 -28.34
C SER A 196 5.48 -4.05 -28.31
N GLY A 197 4.88 -4.87 -27.42
CA GLY A 197 5.21 -6.29 -27.26
C GLY A 197 6.52 -6.57 -26.53
N ARG A 198 7.18 -5.55 -25.96
CA ARG A 198 8.36 -5.71 -25.10
C ARG A 198 8.01 -6.41 -23.79
N ILE A 199 6.86 -6.07 -23.21
CA ILE A 199 6.31 -6.71 -22.03
C ILE A 199 5.15 -7.60 -22.45
N THR A 200 5.25 -8.89 -22.16
CA THR A 200 4.17 -9.87 -22.41
C THR A 200 3.55 -10.37 -21.12
N ARG A 201 4.24 -10.22 -19.98
CA ARG A 201 3.74 -10.64 -18.67
C ARG A 201 4.00 -9.56 -17.63
N LEU A 202 3.00 -9.31 -16.79
CA LEU A 202 3.04 -8.22 -15.82
C LEU A 202 2.61 -8.70 -14.44
N PHE A 203 3.43 -8.40 -13.43
CA PHE A 203 3.09 -8.52 -12.03
C PHE A 203 2.88 -7.12 -11.43
N LEU A 204 1.68 -6.83 -10.95
CA LEU A 204 1.26 -5.49 -10.54
C LEU A 204 0.73 -5.50 -9.10
N ILE A 205 1.22 -4.56 -8.29
CA ILE A 205 0.62 -4.19 -7.00
C ILE A 205 -0.11 -2.86 -7.21
N THR A 206 -1.36 -2.76 -6.78
CA THR A 206 -2.13 -1.52 -6.87
C THR A 206 -2.33 -0.89 -5.49
N GLY A 207 -3.19 -1.45 -4.64
CA GLY A 207 -3.49 -0.93 -3.30
C GLY A 207 -4.21 0.42 -3.28
N ASP A 208 -4.56 0.98 -4.45
CA ASP A 208 -5.29 2.24 -4.60
C ASP A 208 -6.79 1.97 -4.71
N PRO A 209 -7.61 2.33 -3.71
CA PRO A 209 -9.05 2.09 -3.77
C PRO A 209 -9.77 2.95 -4.82
N LEU A 210 -9.14 4.00 -5.32
CA LEU A 210 -9.73 4.96 -6.26
C LEU A 210 -9.28 4.74 -7.70
N LEU A 211 -8.33 3.83 -7.94
CA LEU A 211 -7.84 3.54 -9.29
C LEU A 211 -8.96 3.03 -10.20
N ARG A 212 -9.04 3.63 -11.39
CA ARG A 212 -9.95 3.25 -12.48
C ARG A 212 -9.17 3.11 -13.77
N LEU A 213 -9.49 2.08 -14.53
CA LEU A 213 -8.88 1.77 -15.82
C LEU A 213 -9.70 2.38 -16.95
N THR A 214 -9.04 3.20 -17.77
CA THR A 214 -9.61 3.68 -19.03
C THR A 214 -9.82 2.52 -20.01
N ALA A 215 -10.75 2.68 -20.96
CA ALA A 215 -10.98 1.68 -22.02
C ALA A 215 -9.69 1.35 -22.81
N GLU A 216 -8.84 2.36 -23.02
CA GLU A 216 -7.56 2.20 -23.70
C GLU A 216 -6.58 1.36 -22.88
N GLN A 217 -6.46 1.63 -21.57
CA GLN A 217 -5.64 0.79 -20.68
C GLN A 217 -6.13 -0.66 -20.65
N LYS A 218 -7.45 -0.89 -20.61
CA LYS A 218 -8.01 -2.26 -20.69
C LYS A 218 -7.63 -2.95 -21.99
N ARG A 219 -7.72 -2.25 -23.12
CA ARG A 219 -7.31 -2.76 -24.45
C ARG A 219 -5.84 -3.15 -24.49
N ILE A 220 -4.96 -2.33 -23.90
CA ILE A 220 -3.51 -2.59 -23.83
C ILE A 220 -3.24 -3.79 -22.92
N LEU A 221 -3.82 -3.82 -21.72
CA LEU A 221 -3.63 -4.90 -20.75
C LEU A 221 -4.12 -6.26 -21.28
N ALA A 222 -5.15 -6.28 -22.12
CA ALA A 222 -5.64 -7.50 -22.77
C ALA A 222 -4.65 -8.14 -23.74
N LYS A 223 -3.55 -7.45 -24.13
CA LYS A 223 -2.46 -8.02 -24.95
C LYS A 223 -1.50 -8.89 -24.14
N LEU A 224 -1.52 -8.80 -22.81
CA LEU A 224 -0.64 -9.58 -21.94
C LEU A 224 -1.01 -11.06 -22.01
N GLN A 225 0.01 -11.92 -21.97
CA GLN A 225 -0.15 -13.36 -21.83
C GLN A 225 -0.51 -13.74 -20.39
N GLU A 226 0.11 -13.07 -19.42
CA GLU A 226 -0.20 -13.25 -17.99
C GLU A 226 -0.18 -11.90 -17.26
N LEU A 227 -1.15 -11.71 -16.38
CA LEU A 227 -1.32 -10.50 -15.57
C LEU A 227 -1.69 -10.92 -14.15
N TRP A 228 -0.76 -10.73 -13.21
CA TRP A 228 -1.03 -10.84 -11.77
C TRP A 228 -1.35 -9.46 -11.21
N VAL A 229 -2.47 -9.35 -10.52
CA VAL A 229 -2.88 -8.12 -9.83
C VAL A 229 -3.05 -8.41 -8.35
N LEU A 230 -2.26 -7.73 -7.53
CA LEU A 230 -2.38 -7.71 -6.08
C LEU A 230 -3.11 -6.43 -5.70
N ASP A 231 -4.35 -6.57 -5.23
CA ASP A 231 -5.24 -5.46 -4.89
C ASP A 231 -5.97 -5.68 -3.56
N ILE A 232 -6.37 -4.59 -2.94
CA ILE A 232 -7.20 -4.56 -1.74
C ILE A 232 -8.69 -4.71 -2.05
N GLN A 233 -9.11 -4.62 -3.32
CA GLN A 233 -10.49 -4.83 -3.74
C GLN A 233 -10.62 -5.27 -5.21
N SER A 234 -11.69 -6.02 -5.49
CA SER A 234 -12.19 -6.29 -6.84
C SER A 234 -12.71 -4.99 -7.45
N THR A 235 -12.06 -4.55 -8.52
CA THR A 235 -12.43 -3.37 -9.31
C THR A 235 -12.48 -3.74 -10.79
N GLU A 236 -12.13 -2.80 -11.67
CA GLU A 236 -11.99 -3.00 -13.10
C GLU A 236 -10.85 -3.94 -13.48
N TRP A 237 -9.96 -4.28 -12.54
CA TRP A 237 -8.94 -5.31 -12.73
C TRP A 237 -9.53 -6.70 -12.95
N ASP A 238 -10.73 -6.97 -12.45
CA ASP A 238 -11.42 -8.25 -12.64
C ASP A 238 -11.74 -8.52 -14.11
N ASP A 239 -11.81 -7.48 -14.95
CA ASP A 239 -12.06 -7.60 -16.39
C ASP A 239 -10.84 -8.12 -17.16
N VAL A 240 -9.63 -7.80 -16.68
CA VAL A 240 -8.38 -7.96 -17.45
C VAL A 240 -7.37 -8.89 -16.78
N ALA A 241 -7.45 -9.09 -15.46
CA ALA A 241 -6.50 -9.93 -14.73
C ALA A 241 -6.59 -11.40 -15.16
N HIS A 242 -5.44 -12.05 -15.26
CA HIS A 242 -5.34 -13.50 -15.37
C HIS A 242 -5.29 -14.13 -13.98
N HIS A 243 -4.64 -13.45 -13.03
CA HIS A 243 -4.56 -13.85 -11.63
C HIS A 243 -4.85 -12.63 -10.75
N LEU A 244 -5.81 -12.75 -9.85
CA LEU A 244 -6.18 -11.71 -8.89
C LEU A 244 -5.90 -12.21 -7.48
N TRP A 245 -5.02 -11.53 -6.76
CA TRP A 245 -4.57 -11.90 -5.43
C TRP A 245 -5.02 -10.85 -4.41
N PRO A 246 -6.01 -11.15 -3.55
CA PRO A 246 -6.50 -10.19 -2.59
C PRO A 246 -5.48 -9.96 -1.48
N ILE A 247 -5.10 -8.69 -1.27
CA ILE A 247 -4.21 -8.26 -0.20
C ILE A 247 -4.92 -7.40 0.83
N ALA A 248 -4.36 -7.36 2.03
CA ALA A 248 -4.90 -6.61 3.16
C ALA A 248 -4.70 -5.10 2.94
N CYS A 249 -5.66 -4.28 3.37
CA CYS A 249 -5.55 -2.82 3.27
C CYS A 249 -4.78 -2.23 4.47
N PHE A 250 -4.55 -0.91 4.47
CA PHE A 250 -3.69 -0.27 5.48
C PHE A 250 -4.16 -0.43 6.95
N THR A 251 -5.46 -0.72 7.17
CA THR A 251 -6.00 -0.99 8.52
C THR A 251 -5.73 -2.43 8.97
N GLU A 252 -5.37 -3.32 8.06
CA GLU A 252 -5.25 -4.78 8.26
C GLU A 252 -3.81 -5.29 8.08
N THR A 253 -2.92 -4.43 7.61
CA THR A 253 -1.50 -4.71 7.43
C THR A 253 -0.66 -3.77 8.29
N GLN A 254 0.64 -3.94 8.22
CA GLN A 254 1.63 -3.07 8.84
C GLN A 254 2.76 -2.82 7.85
N GLY A 255 3.45 -1.70 8.03
CA GLY A 255 4.53 -1.32 7.15
C GLY A 255 5.08 0.06 7.47
N ALA A 256 5.87 0.57 6.54
CA ALA A 256 6.31 1.95 6.54
C ALA A 256 5.92 2.68 5.25
N TYR A 257 5.68 3.99 5.37
CA TYR A 257 5.58 4.92 4.25
C TYR A 257 6.67 5.97 4.34
N VAL A 258 7.10 6.50 3.20
CA VAL A 258 7.94 7.69 3.07
C VAL A 258 7.09 8.82 2.51
N ASN A 259 6.90 9.85 3.32
CA ASN A 259 6.12 11.01 2.91
C ASN A 259 6.90 11.92 1.93
N ALA A 260 6.25 12.97 1.42
CA ALA A 260 6.87 13.91 0.46
C ALA A 260 8.06 14.70 1.04
N GLN A 261 8.23 14.74 2.37
CA GLN A 261 9.39 15.37 3.02
C GLN A 261 10.51 14.37 3.32
N GLY A 262 10.38 13.11 2.88
CA GLY A 262 11.37 12.06 3.15
C GLY A 262 11.32 11.50 4.57
N GLN A 263 10.23 11.72 5.32
CA GLN A 263 10.04 11.09 6.63
C GLN A 263 9.50 9.66 6.45
N VAL A 264 10.24 8.68 6.97
CA VAL A 264 9.78 7.31 7.11
C VAL A 264 8.93 7.20 8.35
N GLN A 265 7.73 6.63 8.22
CA GLN A 265 6.80 6.47 9.33
C GLN A 265 6.17 5.09 9.31
N ARG A 266 6.11 4.46 10.48
CA ARG A 266 5.48 3.14 10.66
C ARG A 266 3.98 3.28 10.84
N PHE A 267 3.23 2.42 10.15
CA PHE A 267 1.83 2.16 10.46
C PHE A 267 1.64 0.72 10.97
N GLN A 268 0.75 0.55 11.94
CA GLN A 268 0.46 -0.72 12.57
C GLN A 268 -0.92 -1.22 12.19
N ARG A 269 -1.03 -2.55 12.20
CA ARG A 269 -2.30 -3.25 12.00
C ARG A 269 -3.31 -2.89 13.09
N ALA A 270 -4.53 -2.55 12.69
CA ALA A 270 -5.67 -2.33 13.57
C ALA A 270 -6.61 -3.55 13.57
N LEU A 271 -6.94 -4.06 12.38
CA LEU A 271 -7.88 -5.15 12.16
C LEU A 271 -7.13 -6.40 11.71
N GLN A 272 -7.74 -7.57 11.84
CA GLN A 272 -7.23 -8.77 11.18
C GLN A 272 -7.72 -8.79 9.72
N PRO A 273 -6.88 -9.20 8.76
CA PRO A 273 -7.34 -9.45 7.40
C PRO A 273 -8.49 -10.47 7.41
N PRO A 274 -9.53 -10.30 6.55
CA PRO A 274 -10.57 -11.30 6.38
C PRO A 274 -10.01 -12.65 5.92
N GLN A 275 -10.81 -13.70 6.07
CA GLN A 275 -10.43 -15.04 5.63
C GLN A 275 -10.04 -15.05 4.14
N GLY A 276 -8.92 -15.69 3.83
CA GLY A 276 -8.39 -15.78 2.47
C GLY A 276 -7.59 -14.55 2.00
N VAL A 277 -7.67 -13.42 2.72
CA VAL A 277 -6.87 -12.21 2.45
C VAL A 277 -5.59 -12.25 3.29
N ARG A 278 -4.47 -11.85 2.70
CA ARG A 278 -3.16 -11.80 3.38
C ARG A 278 -2.53 -10.41 3.25
N PRO A 279 -1.74 -9.94 4.22
CA PRO A 279 -0.88 -8.76 4.03
C PRO A 279 -0.02 -8.91 2.76
N GLY A 280 0.10 -7.85 1.95
CA GLY A 280 0.83 -7.93 0.68
C GLY A 280 2.30 -8.30 0.88
N TRP A 281 2.94 -7.79 1.94
CA TRP A 281 4.30 -8.19 2.30
C TRP A 281 4.43 -9.69 2.63
N GLU A 282 3.41 -10.33 3.21
CA GLU A 282 3.42 -11.78 3.47
C GLU A 282 3.29 -12.58 2.18
N VAL A 283 2.44 -12.11 1.25
CA VAL A 283 2.26 -12.73 -0.08
C VAL A 283 3.57 -12.68 -0.86
N LEU A 284 4.23 -11.52 -0.90
CA LEU A 284 5.51 -11.35 -1.57
C LEU A 284 6.63 -12.14 -0.89
N LEU A 285 6.65 -12.18 0.44
CA LEU A 285 7.66 -12.94 1.17
C LEU A 285 7.53 -14.46 0.95
N ASP A 286 6.31 -14.98 0.87
CA ASP A 286 6.03 -16.38 0.49
C ASP A 286 6.53 -16.67 -0.93
N LEU A 287 6.21 -15.78 -1.88
CA LEU A 287 6.72 -15.87 -3.25
C LEU A 287 8.25 -15.84 -3.31
N LEU A 288 8.89 -14.93 -2.57
CA LEU A 288 10.35 -14.84 -2.49
C LEU A 288 10.97 -16.13 -1.96
N ARG A 289 10.43 -16.71 -0.88
CA ARG A 289 10.98 -17.95 -0.29
C ARG A 289 10.88 -19.14 -1.23
N ARG A 290 9.84 -19.19 -2.07
CA ARG A 290 9.69 -20.25 -3.08
C ARG A 290 10.66 -20.08 -4.24
N LEU A 291 10.92 -18.84 -4.66
CA LEU A 291 11.85 -18.53 -5.75
C LEU A 291 13.33 -18.57 -5.33
N ALA A 292 13.62 -18.20 -4.08
CA ALA A 292 14.96 -18.18 -3.50
C ALA A 292 14.98 -18.91 -2.14
N PRO A 293 15.08 -20.26 -2.15
CA PRO A 293 15.19 -21.07 -0.93
C PRO A 293 16.44 -20.65 -0.15
N GLY A 294 16.25 -19.97 0.99
CA GLY A 294 17.34 -19.38 1.79
C GLY A 294 17.03 -17.99 2.32
N ALA A 295 16.00 -17.31 1.80
CA ALA A 295 15.51 -16.05 2.37
C ALA A 295 15.05 -16.25 3.83
N SER A 296 15.75 -15.63 4.78
CA SER A 296 15.56 -15.82 6.22
C SER A 296 14.56 -14.87 6.88
N MET A 297 14.07 -13.85 6.15
CA MET A 297 13.11 -12.88 6.68
C MET A 297 11.80 -13.59 7.06
N LEU A 298 11.26 -13.33 8.27
CA LEU A 298 10.03 -13.95 8.79
C LEU A 298 8.89 -12.97 9.04
N SER A 299 9.21 -11.69 9.19
CA SER A 299 8.29 -10.63 9.58
C SER A 299 8.52 -9.35 8.79
N ALA A 300 7.55 -8.43 8.81
CA ALA A 300 7.72 -7.09 8.24
C ALA A 300 8.93 -6.32 8.84
N THR A 301 9.26 -6.59 10.12
CA THR A 301 10.47 -6.04 10.76
C THR A 301 11.72 -6.54 10.05
N ASP A 302 11.84 -7.85 9.81
CA ASP A 302 13.01 -8.43 9.14
C ASP A 302 13.14 -7.91 7.71
N VAL A 303 12.00 -7.67 7.05
CA VAL A 303 11.97 -7.08 5.70
C VAL A 303 12.51 -5.65 5.72
N LEU A 304 12.08 -4.81 6.66
CA LEU A 304 12.60 -3.46 6.80
C LEU A 304 14.07 -3.44 7.22
N ASP A 305 14.49 -4.33 8.12
CA ASP A 305 15.88 -4.44 8.55
C ASP A 305 16.78 -4.89 7.37
N ALA A 306 16.30 -5.83 6.54
CA ALA A 306 17.00 -6.21 5.31
C ALA A 306 17.09 -5.03 4.31
N LEU A 307 16.02 -4.25 4.15
CA LEU A 307 16.05 -3.02 3.36
C LEU A 307 17.10 -2.04 3.90
N ALA A 308 17.13 -1.80 5.21
CA ALA A 308 18.11 -0.92 5.85
C ALA A 308 19.56 -1.39 5.71
N MET A 309 19.79 -2.71 5.62
CA MET A 309 21.11 -3.28 5.38
C MET A 309 21.57 -3.11 3.92
N GLU A 310 20.65 -3.24 2.96
CA GLU A 310 20.95 -3.15 1.52
C GLU A 310 21.04 -1.71 1.01
N GLU A 311 20.23 -0.81 1.55
CA GLU A 311 20.13 0.57 1.08
C GLU A 311 20.81 1.57 2.02
N PRO A 312 21.90 2.24 1.60
CA PRO A 312 22.61 3.19 2.46
C PRO A 312 21.73 4.28 3.05
N ALA A 313 20.77 4.80 2.28
CA ALA A 313 19.86 5.87 2.72
C ALA A 313 18.91 5.43 3.86
N TRP A 314 18.75 4.11 4.05
CA TRP A 314 17.88 3.49 5.05
C TRP A 314 18.64 2.95 6.27
N ARG A 315 19.97 3.09 6.32
CA ARG A 315 20.83 2.41 7.31
C ARG A 315 20.48 2.70 8.77
N THR A 316 19.92 3.87 9.07
CA THR A 316 19.48 4.25 10.42
C THR A 316 18.02 3.91 10.71
N ILE A 317 17.28 3.42 9.74
CA ILE A 317 15.87 3.06 9.87
C ILE A 317 15.72 1.66 10.44
N SER A 318 14.88 1.53 11.47
CA SER A 318 14.32 0.26 11.92
C SER A 318 12.99 0.54 12.61
N TYR A 319 12.10 -0.45 12.71
CA TYR A 319 10.82 -0.27 13.40
C TYR A 319 10.95 0.20 14.85
N PHE A 320 12.03 -0.18 15.53
CA PHE A 320 12.33 0.30 16.87
C PHE A 320 12.72 1.79 16.85
N LYS A 321 13.62 2.19 15.95
CA LYS A 321 14.13 3.57 15.87
C LYS A 321 13.11 4.57 15.32
N LEU A 322 12.19 4.15 14.46
CA LEU A 322 11.11 5.00 13.93
C LEU A 322 10.24 5.58 15.07
N GLY A 323 10.08 4.84 16.16
CA GLY A 323 9.30 5.26 17.31
C GLY A 323 7.91 5.78 16.91
N ASP A 324 7.48 6.87 17.55
CA ASP A 324 6.18 7.46 17.29
C ASP A 324 6.22 8.57 16.22
N GLN A 325 7.36 9.22 16.01
CA GLN A 325 7.46 10.41 15.15
C GLN A 325 7.90 10.08 13.72
N GLY A 326 8.51 8.92 13.50
CA GLY A 326 9.21 8.62 12.25
C GLY A 326 10.65 9.18 12.27
N LEU A 327 11.37 8.90 11.19
CA LEU A 327 12.75 9.38 10.98
C LEU A 327 12.92 9.84 9.54
N PRO A 328 13.73 10.89 9.28
CA PRO A 328 14.11 11.24 7.93
C PRO A 328 14.93 10.11 7.29
N ILE A 329 14.74 9.90 5.99
CA ILE A 329 15.72 9.20 5.15
C ILE A 329 16.98 10.06 5.08
N GLU A 330 18.14 9.42 5.15
CA GLU A 330 19.41 10.11 5.00
C GLU A 330 19.55 10.60 3.56
N SER A 331 19.58 11.92 3.37
CA SER A 331 19.92 12.52 2.08
C SER A 331 21.38 12.19 1.76
N ARG A 332 21.62 11.60 0.59
CA ARG A 332 22.98 11.42 0.06
C ARG A 332 23.71 12.75 -0.11
#